data_AF-A0A833INP6-F1
#
_entry.id   AF-A0A833INP6-F1
#
_cell.length_a   1.000
_cell.length_b   1.000
_cell.length_c   1.000
_cell.angle_alpha   90.00
_cell.angle_beta   90.00
_cell.angle_gamma   90.00
#
_symmetry.space_group_name_H-M   'P 1'
#
loop_
_entity.id
_entity.type
_entity.pdbx_description
1 polymer ?
#
loop_
_entity_poly.entity_id
_entity_poly.type
_entity_poly.pdbx_seq_one_letter_code
_entity_poly.pdbx_strand_id
1 'polypeptide(L)'
;MGFFALGVLVGWVFFVIFGRTTVRRLSRTADIRKRMGIELISGWRIFNVAEALVLPVSLFDKLHAGSLSAFWADARVLRQHATRYDIVMAHLFFWTFVPSTTLMIVLALLDSFGILPNSH
;
A
#
# COMPACT_ATOMS: atom_id res chain seq x y z
N MET A 1 -19.32 -4.91 9.72
CA MET A 1 -18.27 -3.86 9.80
C MET A 1 -17.13 -4.17 10.79
N GLY A 2 -17.40 -4.66 12.01
CA GLY A 2 -16.39 -4.78 13.08
C GLY A 2 -15.10 -5.54 12.74
N PHE A 3 -15.18 -6.67 12.02
CA PHE A 3 -13.99 -7.44 11.61
C PHE A 3 -13.07 -6.66 10.64
N PHE A 4 -13.65 -5.98 9.64
CA PHE A 4 -12.89 -5.16 8.70
C PHE A 4 -12.28 -3.94 9.38
N ALA A 5 -12.99 -3.33 10.33
CA ALA A 5 -12.46 -2.23 11.14
C ALA A 5 -11.23 -2.67 11.96
N LEU A 6 -11.26 -3.87 12.56
CA LEU A 6 -10.08 -4.44 13.23
C LEU A 6 -8.92 -4.63 12.25
N GLY A 7 -9.18 -5.16 11.06
CA GLY A 7 -8.18 -5.29 10.00
C GLY A 7 -7.55 -3.95 9.63
N VAL A 8 -8.34 -2.89 9.47
CA VAL A 8 -7.84 -1.53 9.21
C VAL A 8 -6.96 -1.04 10.37
N LEU A 9 -7.37 -1.22 11.63
CA LEU A 9 -6.59 -0.81 12.80
C LEU A 9 -5.24 -1.53 12.87
N VAL A 10 -5.23 -2.85 12.69
CA VAL A 10 -3.99 -3.64 12.65
C VAL A 10 -3.12 -3.20 11.45
N GLY A 11 -3.74 -2.94 10.30
CA GLY A 11 -3.08 -2.40 9.12
C GLY A 11 -2.40 -1.06 9.38
N TRP A 12 -3.00 -0.16 10.18
CA TRP A 12 -2.36 1.10 10.59
C TRP A 12 -1.13 0.89 11.47
N VAL A 13 -1.14 -0.13 12.35
CA VAL A 13 0.07 -0.50 13.11
C VAL A 13 1.18 -0.93 12.16
N PHE A 14 0.88 -1.80 11.20
CA PHE A 14 1.86 -2.19 10.18
C PHE A 14 2.31 -1.02 9.31
N PHE A 15 1.43 -0.10 8.96
CA PHE A 15 1.76 1.12 8.21
C PHE A 15 2.85 1.93 8.93
N VAL A 16 2.68 2.17 10.23
CA VAL A 16 3.65 2.95 11.03
C VAL A 16 4.98 2.21 11.13
N ILE A 17 4.95 0.90 11.40
CA ILE A 17 6.18 0.11 11.52
C ILE A 17 6.91 0.08 10.18
N PHE A 18 6.22 -0.31 9.10
CA PHE A 18 6.78 -0.39 7.74
C PHE A 18 7.33 0.95 7.25
N GLY A 19 6.62 2.05 7.54
CA GLY A 19 7.08 3.40 7.25
C GLY A 19 8.40 3.73 7.97
N ARG A 20 8.49 3.42 9.26
CA ARG A 20 9.67 3.73 10.09
C ARG A 20 10.86 2.80 9.85
N THR A 21 10.63 1.53 9.50
CA THR A 21 11.68 0.53 9.33
C THR A 21 12.11 0.40 7.87
N THR A 22 11.20 0.09 6.96
CA THR A 22 11.51 -0.18 5.55
C THR A 22 11.61 1.11 4.74
N VAL A 23 10.54 1.90 4.70
CA VAL A 23 10.47 3.06 3.79
C VAL A 23 11.53 4.09 4.16
N ARG A 24 11.67 4.39 5.46
CA ARG A 24 12.73 5.28 5.96
C ARG A 24 14.13 4.77 5.66
N ARG A 25 14.37 3.46 5.66
CA ARG A 25 15.70 2.90 5.35
C ARG A 25 15.99 2.99 3.86
N LEU A 26 15.06 2.57 3.01
CA LEU A 26 15.18 2.66 1.56
C LEU A 26 15.32 4.11 1.08
N SER A 27 14.69 5.07 1.77
CA SER A 27 14.76 6.49 1.40
C SER A 27 16.08 7.18 1.77
N ARG A 28 16.99 6.50 2.50
CA ARG A 28 18.31 7.06 2.85
C ARG A 28 19.17 7.26 1.61
N THR A 29 19.06 6.38 0.62
CA THR A 29 19.74 6.52 -0.67
C THR A 29 18.95 7.48 -1.56
N ALA A 30 19.58 8.58 -1.96
CA ALA A 30 18.91 9.63 -2.74
C ALA A 30 18.34 9.13 -4.08
N ASP A 31 19.04 8.22 -4.75
CA ASP A 31 18.56 7.61 -6.00
C ASP A 31 17.30 6.76 -5.78
N ILE A 32 17.31 5.87 -4.78
CA ILE A 32 16.15 5.03 -4.44
C ILE A 32 14.96 5.89 -4.04
N ARG A 33 15.18 6.96 -3.25
CA ARG A 33 14.11 7.86 -2.81
C ARG A 33 13.36 8.49 -3.99
N LYS A 34 14.07 8.87 -5.06
CA LYS A 34 13.45 9.43 -6.28
C LYS A 34 12.59 8.41 -7.03
N ARG A 35 12.84 7.12 -6.82
CA ARG A 35 12.15 6.00 -7.47
C ARG A 35 10.99 5.42 -6.64
N MET A 36 10.63 6.04 -5.53
CA MET A 36 9.51 5.59 -4.68
C MET A 36 8.15 6.17 -5.10
N GLY A 37 8.09 6.87 -6.23
CA GLY A 37 6.93 7.63 -6.68
C GLY A 37 6.79 8.98 -5.96
N ILE A 38 5.77 9.73 -6.35
CA ILE A 38 5.49 11.08 -5.83
C ILE A 38 4.78 10.98 -4.47
N GLU A 39 5.17 11.83 -3.53
CA GLU A 39 4.54 11.94 -2.22
C GLU A 39 3.42 12.99 -2.26
N LEU A 40 2.23 12.59 -2.71
CA LEU A 40 1.08 13.50 -2.86
C LEU A 40 0.60 14.08 -1.53
N ILE A 41 0.56 13.21 -0.52
CA ILE A 41 0.26 13.54 0.87
C ILE A 41 1.30 12.84 1.74
N SER A 42 1.53 13.36 2.95
CA SER A 42 2.48 12.76 3.88
C SER A 42 2.14 11.28 4.11
N GLY A 43 3.10 10.40 3.86
CA GLY A 43 2.90 8.95 4.00
C GLY A 43 2.36 8.24 2.75
N TRP A 44 1.95 8.94 1.69
CA TRP A 44 1.49 8.32 0.43
C TRP A 44 2.51 7.32 -0.14
N ARG A 45 3.79 7.68 -0.04
CA ARG A 45 4.91 6.86 -0.50
C ARG A 45 4.96 5.47 0.14
N ILE A 46 4.40 5.31 1.35
CA ILE A 46 4.35 4.00 2.03
C ILE A 46 3.46 3.03 1.25
N PHE A 47 2.33 3.50 0.71
CA PHE A 47 1.45 2.69 -0.14
C PHE A 47 2.14 2.30 -1.45
N ASN A 48 2.75 3.28 -2.14
CA ASN A 48 3.49 3.02 -3.38
C ASN A 48 4.57 1.94 -3.21
N VAL A 49 5.38 2.05 -2.13
CA VAL A 49 6.45 1.09 -1.85
C VAL A 49 5.87 -0.28 -1.48
N ALA A 50 4.79 -0.34 -0.71
CA ALA A 50 4.16 -1.60 -0.34
C ALA A 50 3.63 -2.35 -1.57
N GLU A 51 2.87 -1.66 -2.43
CA GLU A 51 2.32 -2.23 -3.65
C GLU A 51 3.43 -2.76 -4.58
N ALA A 52 4.49 -1.98 -4.78
CA ALA A 52 5.64 -2.35 -5.59
C ALA A 52 6.40 -3.59 -5.07
N LEU A 53 6.47 -3.78 -3.75
CA LEU A 53 7.12 -4.93 -3.12
C LEU A 53 6.22 -6.18 -3.07
N VAL A 54 4.90 -6.01 -3.14
CA VAL A 54 3.93 -7.11 -3.05
C VAL A 54 3.54 -7.63 -4.43
N LEU A 55 3.15 -6.75 -5.36
CA LEU A 55 2.65 -7.16 -6.67
C LEU A 55 3.78 -7.67 -7.57
N PRO A 56 3.60 -8.77 -8.32
CA PRO A 56 4.55 -9.21 -9.34
C PRO A 56 4.93 -8.04 -10.26
N VAL A 57 6.21 -7.88 -10.56
CA VAL A 57 6.73 -6.74 -11.36
C VAL A 57 5.96 -6.55 -12.66
N SER A 58 5.65 -7.65 -13.37
CA SER A 58 4.90 -7.60 -14.62
C SER A 58 3.45 -7.11 -14.47
N LEU A 59 2.82 -7.36 -13.31
CA LEU A 59 1.49 -6.85 -13.00
C LEU A 59 1.56 -5.37 -12.62
N PHE A 60 2.52 -5.03 -11.76
CA PHE A 60 2.76 -3.65 -11.35
C PHE A 60 3.05 -2.74 -12.56
N ASP A 61 3.98 -3.14 -13.43
CA ASP A 61 4.35 -2.40 -14.65
C ASP A 61 3.13 -2.19 -15.57
N LYS A 62 2.21 -3.16 -15.65
CA LYS A 62 0.99 -3.05 -16.46
C LYS A 62 -0.04 -2.10 -15.87
N LEU A 63 -0.26 -2.17 -14.56
CA LEU A 63 -1.22 -1.30 -13.85
C LEU A 63 -0.81 0.17 -13.87
N HIS A 64 0.49 0.42 -13.92
CA HIS A 64 1.06 1.76 -13.81
C HIS A 64 1.73 2.26 -15.11
N ALA A 65 1.45 1.60 -16.23
CA ALA A 65 1.89 2.06 -17.54
C ALA A 65 1.20 3.37 -17.94
N GLY A 66 1.94 4.27 -18.59
CA GLY A 66 1.40 5.51 -19.18
C GLY A 66 1.93 6.80 -18.57
N SER A 67 1.19 7.89 -18.81
CA SER A 67 1.59 9.27 -18.48
C SER A 67 1.71 9.55 -16.97
N LEU A 68 1.10 8.72 -16.12
CA LEU A 68 1.14 8.85 -14.65
C LEU A 68 2.19 7.93 -14.00
N SER A 69 3.04 7.27 -14.78
CA SER A 69 4.08 6.36 -14.27
C SER A 69 4.97 6.97 -13.17
N ALA A 70 5.26 8.28 -13.25
CA ALA A 70 6.06 8.98 -12.24
C ALA A 70 5.41 9.06 -10.84
N PHE A 71 4.09 8.89 -10.73
CA PHE A 71 3.38 8.85 -9.43
C PHE A 71 3.66 7.56 -8.67
N TRP A 72 4.02 6.51 -9.40
CA TRP A 72 4.19 5.16 -8.88
C TRP A 72 5.64 4.85 -8.59
N ALA A 73 5.86 3.89 -7.71
CA ALA A 73 7.21 3.43 -7.39
C ALA A 73 7.80 2.55 -8.50
N ASP A 74 9.12 2.53 -8.65
CA ASP A 74 9.81 1.59 -9.53
C ASP A 74 9.97 0.24 -8.81
N ALA A 75 9.08 -0.71 -9.12
CA ALA A 75 9.07 -2.02 -8.46
C ALA A 75 10.36 -2.82 -8.66
N ARG A 76 11.05 -2.66 -9.80
CA ARG A 76 12.30 -3.39 -10.06
C ARG A 76 13.41 -2.87 -9.15
N VAL A 77 13.59 -1.55 -9.10
CA VAL A 77 14.66 -0.96 -8.29
C VAL A 77 14.40 -1.14 -6.80
N LEU A 78 13.15 -1.02 -6.35
CA LEU A 78 12.83 -1.25 -4.94
C LEU A 78 13.08 -2.70 -4.51
N ARG A 79 12.70 -3.68 -5.33
CA ARG A 79 12.92 -5.10 -5.03
C ARG A 79 14.40 -5.47 -4.98
N GLN A 80 15.25 -4.83 -5.78
CA GLN A 80 16.71 -5.04 -5.76
C GLN A 80 17.35 -4.58 -4.44
N HIS A 81 16.78 -3.58 -3.77
CA HIS A 81 17.30 -3.00 -2.53
C HIS A 81 16.50 -3.42 -1.28
N ALA A 82 15.42 -4.18 -1.48
CA ALA A 82 14.59 -4.72 -0.42
C ALA A 82 15.22 -6.00 0.14
N THR A 83 15.17 -6.10 1.47
CA THR A 83 15.50 -7.31 2.20
C THR A 83 14.26 -8.19 2.31
N ARG A 84 14.43 -9.45 2.71
CA ARG A 84 13.31 -10.35 3.00
C ARG A 84 12.37 -9.78 4.06
N TYR A 85 12.92 -9.09 5.07
CA TYR A 85 12.12 -8.42 6.10
C TYR A 85 11.17 -7.39 5.47
N ASP A 86 11.67 -6.56 4.54
CA ASP A 86 10.85 -5.53 3.91
C ASP A 86 9.73 -6.12 3.08
N ILE A 87 10.02 -7.20 2.36
CA ILE A 87 9.03 -7.89 1.53
C ILE A 87 7.94 -8.49 2.44
N VAL A 88 8.32 -9.19 3.51
CA VAL A 88 7.35 -9.75 4.47
C VAL A 88 6.52 -8.64 5.10
N MET A 89 7.15 -7.54 5.52
CA MET A 89 6.45 -6.44 6.17
C MET A 89 5.50 -5.70 5.21
N ALA A 90 5.90 -5.56 3.94
CA ALA A 90 5.03 -5.04 2.88
C ALA A 90 3.81 -5.96 2.67
N HIS A 91 4.00 -7.28 2.66
CA HIS A 91 2.88 -8.24 2.53
C HIS A 91 1.94 -8.18 3.73
N LEU A 92 2.47 -8.15 4.95
CA LEU A 92 1.67 -8.04 6.17
C LEU A 92 0.84 -6.75 6.15
N PHE A 93 1.46 -5.62 5.80
CA PHE A 93 0.75 -4.35 5.68
C PHE A 93 -0.31 -4.40 4.56
N PHE A 94 0.09 -4.76 3.33
CA PHE A 94 -0.77 -4.69 2.16
C PHE A 94 -1.99 -5.61 2.29
N TRP A 95 -1.79 -6.88 2.63
CA TRP A 95 -2.88 -7.86 2.69
C TRP A 95 -3.78 -7.68 3.91
N THR A 96 -3.31 -6.99 4.96
CA THR A 96 -4.16 -6.61 6.09
C THR A 96 -4.94 -5.34 5.78
N PHE A 97 -4.28 -4.30 5.28
CA PHE A 97 -4.85 -2.97 5.14
C PHE A 97 -5.71 -2.81 3.89
N VAL A 98 -5.21 -3.22 2.71
CA VAL A 98 -5.86 -2.93 1.43
C VAL A 98 -7.20 -3.65 1.30
N PRO A 99 -7.31 -4.99 1.49
CA PRO A 99 -8.60 -5.65 1.41
C PRO A 99 -9.59 -5.16 2.46
N SER A 100 -9.14 -4.95 3.71
CA SER A 100 -10.02 -4.48 4.80
C SER A 100 -10.58 -3.09 4.51
N THR A 101 -9.73 -2.17 4.06
CA THR A 101 -10.14 -0.80 3.74
C THR A 101 -11.04 -0.77 2.52
N THR A 102 -10.68 -1.48 1.45
CA THR A 102 -11.49 -1.56 0.22
C THR A 102 -12.87 -2.15 0.49
N LEU A 103 -12.96 -3.25 1.24
CA LEU A 103 -14.24 -3.85 1.59
C LEU A 103 -15.07 -2.92 2.48
N MET A 104 -14.46 -2.23 3.43
CA MET A 104 -15.16 -1.28 4.28
C MET A 104 -15.74 -0.12 3.47
N ILE A 105 -14.98 0.44 2.51
CA ILE A 105 -15.46 1.50 1.61
C ILE A 105 -16.60 0.99 0.73
N VAL A 106 -16.43 -0.18 0.09
CA VAL A 106 -17.47 -0.77 -0.78
C VAL A 106 -18.76 -1.01 0.01
N LEU A 107 -18.67 -1.61 1.21
CA LEU A 107 -19.84 -1.87 2.04
C LEU A 107 -20.51 -0.57 2.50
N ALA A 108 -19.74 0.44 2.91
CA ALA A 108 -20.29 1.75 3.28
C ALA A 108 -20.99 2.44 2.11
N LEU A 109 -20.46 2.32 0.90
CA LEU A 109 -21.10 2.84 -0.31
C LEU A 109 -22.41 2.08 -0.60
N LEU A 110 -22.39 0.74 -0.59
CA LEU A 110 -23.58 -0.08 -0.82
C LEU A 110 -24.69 0.22 0.21
N ASP A 111 -24.32 0.42 1.47
CA ASP A 111 -25.24 0.86 2.53
C ASP A 111 -25.81 2.25 2.25
N SER A 112 -24.96 3.21 1.85
CA SER A 112 -25.41 4.57 1.50
C SER A 112 -26.37 4.63 0.31
N PHE A 113 -26.31 3.64 -0.57
CA PHE A 113 -27.24 3.48 -1.70
C PHE A 113 -28.47 2.61 -1.35
N GLY A 114 -28.59 2.13 -0.11
CA GLY A 114 -29.70 1.28 0.34
C GLY A 114 -29.71 -0.12 -0.30
N ILE A 115 -28.57 -0.59 -0.81
CA ILE A 115 -28.44 -1.91 -1.44
C ILE A 115 -28.32 -3.01 -0.39
N LEU A 116 -27.75 -2.70 0.78
CA LEU A 116 -27.63 -3.64 1.88
C LEU A 116 -28.94 -3.68 2.68
N PRO A 117 -29.46 -4.88 3.03
CA PRO A 117 -30.62 -4.99 3.89
C PRO A 117 -30.27 -4.47 5.29
N ASN A 118 -30.93 -3.37 5.69
CA ASN A 118 -30.81 -2.63 6.96
C ASN A 118 -29.94 -3.32 8.01
N SER A 119 -28.63 -3.12 7.96
CA SER A 119 -27.72 -3.54 9.02
C SER A 119 -27.60 -2.41 10.04
N HIS A 120 -28.58 -2.33 10.94
CA HIS A 120 -28.44 -1.60 12.20
C HIS A 120 -27.40 -2.27 13.09
#